data_AF-A0A6J8CKJ7-F1
#
_entry.id   AF-A0A6J8CKJ7-F1
#
_cell.length_a   1.000
_cell.length_b   1.000
_cell.length_c   1.000
_cell.angle_alpha   90.00
_cell.angle_beta   90.00
_cell.angle_gamma   90.00
#
_symmetry.space_group_name_H-M   'P 1'
#
loop_
_entity.id
_entity.type
_entity.pdbx_description
1 polymer ?
#
loop_
_entity_poly.entity_id
_entity_poly.type
_entity_poly.pdbx_seq_one_letter_code
_entity_poly.pdbx_strand_id
1 'polypeptide(L)'
;MMDYTVYRKDRPPSTNNLSYGGVLVAITTNLLSEEIRDLQTDSESIWVQINMTNVRKLIVGSYYRPPSDNGTSIEQLKTSLDRINQNAKSTIILGGDFNLGHINWDIPCTIPSKPDIKLHEQLLNIINEHSLEQIVKKPTRGDRTLDLILTNIPSIVNKVETMPPIGNADHDIVYAECALSLKRNKKITRKTN
;
A
#
# COMPACT_ATOMS: atom_id res chain seq x y z
N MET A 1 10.67 -23.45 -6.29
CA MET A 1 9.42 -22.96 -5.70
C MET A 1 9.72 -21.61 -5.06
N MET A 2 8.92 -20.59 -5.32
CA MET A 2 9.05 -19.30 -4.61
C MET A 2 8.18 -19.40 -3.36
N ASP A 3 8.80 -19.37 -2.20
CA ASP A 3 8.09 -19.28 -0.92
C ASP A 3 7.93 -17.81 -0.53
N TYR A 4 6.88 -17.52 0.24
CA TYR A 4 6.56 -16.17 0.71
C TYR A 4 6.45 -16.15 2.22
N THR A 5 7.04 -15.13 2.85
CA THR A 5 6.69 -14.68 4.20
C THR A 5 5.45 -13.80 4.08
N VAL A 6 4.36 -14.21 4.75
CA VAL A 6 3.08 -13.49 4.71
C VAL A 6 2.86 -12.75 6.03
N TYR A 7 2.64 -11.46 5.92
CA TYR A 7 2.17 -10.60 7.00
C TYR A 7 0.71 -10.25 6.70
N ARG A 8 -0.21 -10.43 7.65
CA ARG A 8 -1.62 -10.11 7.46
C ARG A 8 -2.23 -9.51 8.70
N LYS A 9 -3.21 -8.62 8.50
CA LYS A 9 -4.08 -8.09 9.54
C LYS A 9 -5.51 -8.41 9.15
N ASP A 10 -6.16 -9.27 9.93
CA ASP A 10 -7.52 -9.72 9.67
C ASP A 10 -8.54 -8.79 10.32
N ARG A 11 -9.66 -8.57 9.63
CA ARG A 11 -10.78 -7.83 10.20
C ARG A 11 -11.37 -8.63 11.36
N PRO A 12 -11.54 -8.04 12.55
CA PRO A 12 -12.24 -8.70 13.65
C PRO A 12 -13.67 -9.10 13.24
N PRO A 13 -14.25 -10.15 13.83
CA PRO A 13 -15.65 -10.50 13.61
C PRO A 13 -16.58 -9.32 13.91
N SER A 14 -17.49 -9.01 12.98
CA SER A 14 -18.59 -8.06 13.26
C SER A 14 -19.68 -8.75 14.10
N THR A 15 -20.55 -7.96 14.72
CA THR A 15 -21.69 -8.44 15.55
C THR A 15 -22.61 -9.43 14.83
N ASN A 16 -22.53 -9.50 13.49
CA ASN A 16 -23.36 -10.38 12.65
C ASN A 16 -22.59 -11.59 12.08
N ASN A 17 -21.42 -11.96 12.63
CA ASN A 17 -20.59 -13.12 12.22
C ASN A 17 -20.13 -13.13 10.75
N LEU A 18 -20.33 -12.04 10.01
CA LEU A 18 -19.78 -11.84 8.68
C LEU A 18 -18.70 -10.76 8.79
N SER A 19 -17.44 -11.17 8.65
CA SER A 19 -16.32 -10.25 8.53
C SER A 19 -15.57 -10.57 7.25
N TYR A 20 -15.83 -9.78 6.22
CA TYR A 20 -15.08 -9.80 4.97
C TYR A 20 -14.16 -8.60 4.97
N GLY A 21 -12.85 -8.82 4.85
CA GLY A 21 -11.85 -7.75 4.88
C GLY A 21 -10.51 -8.24 5.39
N GLY A 22 -9.68 -7.28 5.77
CA GLY A 22 -8.29 -7.52 6.13
C GLY A 22 -7.33 -7.26 4.97
N VAL A 23 -6.07 -7.09 5.34
CA VAL A 23 -4.98 -6.75 4.42
C VAL A 23 -3.82 -7.72 4.58
N LEU A 24 -3.05 -7.91 3.52
CA LEU A 24 -1.87 -8.76 3.54
C LEU A 24 -0.73 -8.16 2.71
N VAL A 25 0.50 -8.46 3.13
CA VAL A 25 1.72 -8.23 2.38
C VAL A 25 2.47 -9.56 2.32
N ALA A 26 2.68 -10.08 1.11
CA ALA A 26 3.44 -11.30 0.87
C ALA A 26 4.79 -10.96 0.23
N ILE A 27 5.88 -11.30 0.92
CA ILE A 27 7.25 -11.01 0.47
C ILE A 27 7.97 -12.33 0.24
N THR A 28 8.66 -12.47 -0.89
CA THR A 28 9.45 -13.67 -1.15
C THR A 28 10.50 -13.91 -0.04
N THR A 29 10.64 -15.15 0.40
CA THR A 29 11.54 -15.55 1.51
C THR A 29 13.03 -15.31 1.22
N ASN A 30 13.38 -14.95 -0.02
CA ASN A 30 14.74 -14.54 -0.37
C ASN A 30 15.08 -13.11 0.10
N LEU A 31 14.11 -12.33 0.57
CA LEU A 31 14.30 -11.00 1.15
C LEU A 31 14.20 -11.07 2.67
N LEU A 32 15.02 -10.25 3.35
CA LEU A 32 14.89 -10.02 4.79
C LEU A 32 13.82 -8.96 5.04
N SER A 33 12.69 -9.41 5.60
CA SER A 33 11.55 -8.57 5.92
C SER A 33 11.11 -8.71 7.39
N GLU A 34 10.52 -7.67 7.94
CA GLU A 34 9.97 -7.64 9.30
C GLU A 34 8.77 -6.69 9.37
N GLU A 35 7.73 -7.06 10.12
CA GLU A 35 6.60 -6.18 10.39
C GLU A 35 7.00 -4.97 11.26
N ILE A 36 6.54 -3.77 10.90
CA ILE A 36 6.78 -2.54 11.67
C ILE A 36 5.58 -2.28 12.59
N ARG A 37 5.56 -2.93 13.76
CA ARG A 37 4.43 -2.85 14.69
C ARG A 37 4.14 -1.46 15.23
N ASP A 38 5.16 -0.61 15.34
CA ASP A 38 5.00 0.77 15.82
C ASP A 38 4.11 1.63 14.90
N LEU A 39 4.01 1.26 13.62
CA LEU A 39 3.14 1.96 12.66
C LEU A 39 1.69 1.45 12.69
N GLN A 40 1.38 0.40 13.45
CA GLN A 40 0.04 -0.15 13.49
C GLN A 40 -0.95 0.83 14.13
N THR A 41 -2.11 0.92 13.50
CA THR A 41 -3.28 1.67 13.96
C THR A 41 -4.51 0.77 13.86
N ASP A 42 -5.68 1.30 14.22
CA ASP A 42 -6.93 0.54 14.09
C ASP A 42 -7.42 0.42 12.65
N SER A 43 -6.86 1.20 11.71
CA SER A 43 -7.13 1.04 10.27
C SER A 43 -6.80 -0.36 9.77
N GLU A 44 -7.40 -0.77 8.66
CA GLU A 44 -6.99 -1.98 7.94
C GLU A 44 -5.71 -1.69 7.16
N SER A 45 -4.60 -1.59 7.88
CA SER A 45 -3.27 -1.44 7.33
C SER A 45 -2.27 -2.41 7.95
N ILE A 46 -1.26 -2.77 7.16
CA ILE A 46 -0.08 -3.50 7.64
C ILE A 46 1.17 -2.94 6.97
N TRP A 47 2.24 -2.84 7.74
CA TRP A 47 3.50 -2.21 7.34
C TRP A 47 4.66 -3.14 7.56
N VAL A 48 5.51 -3.29 6.55
CA VAL A 48 6.64 -4.22 6.56
C VAL A 48 7.90 -3.50 6.08
N GLN A 49 8.99 -3.63 6.82
CA GLN A 49 10.31 -3.16 6.39
C GLN A 49 11.05 -4.27 5.64
N ILE A 50 11.75 -3.90 4.57
CA ILE A 50 12.68 -4.73 3.82
C ILE A 50 14.04 -4.04 3.82
N ASN A 51 15.09 -4.81 4.15
CA ASN A 51 16.44 -4.27 4.23
C ASN A 51 17.03 -4.00 2.82
N MET A 52 17.51 -2.78 2.57
CA MET A 52 18.25 -2.44 1.35
C MET A 52 19.76 -2.55 1.55
N THR A 53 20.53 -2.65 0.46
CA THR A 53 22.00 -2.84 0.52
C THR A 53 22.73 -1.68 1.21
N ASN A 54 22.21 -0.45 1.11
CA ASN A 54 22.88 0.79 1.53
C ASN A 54 22.40 1.33 2.89
N VAL A 55 22.09 0.47 3.86
CA VAL A 55 21.56 0.83 5.20
C VAL A 55 20.16 1.47 5.21
N ARG A 56 19.65 1.86 4.04
CA ARG A 56 18.26 2.31 3.85
C ARG A 56 17.26 1.16 4.04
N LYS A 57 16.03 1.53 4.33
CA LYS A 57 14.90 0.62 4.46
C LYS A 57 13.88 0.93 3.35
N LEU A 58 13.32 -0.13 2.78
CA LEU A 58 12.08 -0.05 2.01
C LEU A 58 10.94 -0.38 2.97
N ILE A 59 9.99 0.52 3.11
CA ILE A 59 8.75 0.32 3.86
C ILE A 59 7.66 0.01 2.84
N VAL A 60 7.08 -1.17 2.95
CA VAL A 60 5.94 -1.61 2.14
C VAL A 60 4.70 -1.60 3.01
N GLY A 61 3.68 -0.85 2.61
CA GLY A 61 2.38 -0.81 3.27
C GLY A 61 1.30 -1.44 2.39
N SER A 62 0.37 -2.15 3.01
CA SER A 62 -0.95 -2.45 2.43
C SER A 62 -2.00 -1.70 3.23
N TYR A 63 -2.93 -1.04 2.55
CA TYR A 63 -4.04 -0.32 3.17
C TYR A 63 -5.36 -0.68 2.53
N TYR A 64 -6.43 -0.72 3.33
CA TYR A 64 -7.79 -0.82 2.84
C TYR A 64 -8.66 0.19 3.60
N ARG A 65 -9.40 0.99 2.85
CA ARG A 65 -10.48 1.81 3.41
C ARG A 65 -11.82 1.16 3.09
N PRO A 66 -12.63 0.80 4.11
CA PRO A 66 -14.02 0.39 3.87
C PRO A 66 -14.81 1.49 3.16
N PRO A 67 -15.66 1.18 2.17
CA PRO A 67 -16.40 2.20 1.42
C PRO A 67 -17.35 3.02 2.30
N SER A 68 -17.86 2.42 3.39
CA SER A 68 -18.73 3.08 4.38
C SER A 68 -17.97 3.81 5.49
N ASP A 69 -16.63 3.85 5.45
CA ASP A 69 -15.81 4.56 6.44
C ASP A 69 -16.00 6.08 6.31
N ASN A 70 -16.19 6.77 7.43
CA ASN A 70 -16.48 8.20 7.47
C ASN A 70 -15.23 9.09 7.65
N GLY A 71 -14.03 8.53 7.47
CA GLY A 71 -12.75 9.25 7.60
C GLY A 71 -11.83 8.69 8.67
N THR A 72 -12.34 7.89 9.61
CA THR A 72 -11.52 7.28 10.68
C THR A 72 -10.35 6.48 10.11
N SER A 73 -10.57 5.66 9.09
CA SER A 73 -9.47 4.88 8.48
C SER A 73 -8.39 5.78 7.86
N ILE A 74 -8.76 6.95 7.31
CA ILE A 74 -7.83 7.91 6.69
C ILE A 74 -7.00 8.63 7.76
N GLU A 75 -7.63 9.03 8.88
CA GLU A 75 -6.93 9.63 10.02
C GLU A 75 -5.92 8.65 10.65
N GLN A 76 -6.31 7.37 10.74
CA GLN A 76 -5.43 6.31 11.21
C GLN A 76 -4.29 6.02 10.22
N LEU A 77 -4.55 6.08 8.91
CA LEU A 77 -3.49 6.03 7.90
C LEU A 77 -2.50 7.19 8.06
N LYS A 78 -3.00 8.43 8.24
CA LYS A 78 -2.15 9.59 8.53
C LYS A 78 -1.30 9.35 9.77
N THR A 79 -1.90 8.86 10.85
CA THR A 79 -1.20 8.54 12.10
C THR A 79 -0.07 7.52 11.87
N SER A 80 -0.31 6.47 11.06
CA SER A 80 0.73 5.51 10.69
C SER A 80 1.88 6.18 9.92
N LEU A 81 1.56 7.06 8.96
CA LEU A 81 2.56 7.78 8.17
C LEU A 81 3.36 8.80 9.00
N ASP A 82 2.70 9.52 9.92
CA ASP A 82 3.34 10.48 10.85
C ASP A 82 4.39 9.80 11.74
N ARG A 83 4.19 8.51 12.08
CA ARG A 83 5.13 7.70 12.87
C ARG A 83 6.35 7.24 12.08
N ILE A 84 6.33 7.33 10.75
CA ILE A 84 7.50 7.00 9.92
C ILE A 84 8.57 8.07 10.16
N ASN A 85 9.73 7.65 10.67
CA ASN A 85 10.85 8.55 10.90
C ASN A 85 11.38 9.13 9.58
N GLN A 86 11.01 10.38 9.29
CA GLN A 86 11.40 11.09 8.08
C GLN A 86 12.92 11.28 7.96
N ASN A 87 13.66 11.26 9.07
CA ASN A 87 15.12 11.36 9.06
C ASN A 87 15.82 10.08 8.60
N ALA A 88 15.12 8.93 8.56
CA ALA A 88 15.71 7.63 8.26
C ALA A 88 15.98 7.38 6.77
N LYS A 89 15.68 8.34 5.87
CA LYS A 89 15.81 8.21 4.40
C LYS A 89 15.19 6.90 3.86
N SER A 90 14.03 6.54 4.39
CA SER A 90 13.28 5.35 3.97
C SER A 90 12.59 5.59 2.63
N THR A 91 12.56 4.56 1.80
CA THR A 91 11.68 4.51 0.61
C THR A 91 10.35 3.91 1.04
N ILE A 92 9.24 4.52 0.65
CA ILE A 92 7.88 4.06 0.97
C ILE A 92 7.22 3.58 -0.32
N ILE A 93 6.58 2.42 -0.27
CA ILE A 93 5.62 1.95 -1.26
C ILE A 93 4.36 1.53 -0.50
N LEU A 94 3.30 2.30 -0.61
CA LEU A 94 2.00 2.00 -0.01
C LEU A 94 1.02 1.65 -1.11
N GLY A 95 0.54 0.41 -1.12
CA GLY A 95 -0.48 -0.08 -2.05
C GLY A 95 -1.80 -0.34 -1.33
N GLY A 96 -2.92 -0.29 -2.06
CA GLY A 96 -4.19 -0.67 -1.47
C GLY A 96 -5.42 -0.11 -2.17
N ASP A 97 -6.59 -0.54 -1.71
CA ASP A 97 -7.89 0.01 -2.13
C ASP A 97 -8.32 1.12 -1.16
N PHE A 98 -8.31 2.35 -1.66
CA PHE A 98 -8.66 3.54 -0.89
C PHE A 98 -10.16 3.84 -0.93
N ASN A 99 -10.93 3.19 -1.82
CA ASN A 99 -12.35 3.44 -2.03
C ASN A 99 -12.71 4.95 -2.16
N LEU A 100 -11.81 5.74 -2.75
CA LEU A 100 -11.93 7.18 -2.95
C LEU A 100 -11.69 7.55 -4.42
N GLY A 101 -12.68 7.24 -5.25
CA GLY A 101 -12.57 7.32 -6.71
C GLY A 101 -12.89 8.66 -7.36
N HIS A 102 -13.21 9.71 -6.58
CA HIS A 102 -13.58 11.02 -7.11
C HIS A 102 -12.41 12.02 -7.09
N ILE A 103 -11.22 11.56 -7.48
CA ILE A 103 -10.01 12.36 -7.65
C ILE A 103 -9.63 12.38 -9.14
N ASN A 104 -9.35 13.57 -9.66
CA ASN A 104 -8.65 13.71 -10.93
C ASN A 104 -7.15 13.51 -10.65
N TRP A 105 -6.54 12.47 -11.23
CA TRP A 105 -5.12 12.17 -11.04
C TRP A 105 -4.22 12.83 -12.08
N ASP A 106 -4.75 13.31 -13.21
CA ASP A 106 -3.99 14.09 -14.19
C ASP A 106 -3.64 15.48 -13.63
N ILE A 107 -4.60 16.06 -12.89
CA ILE A 107 -4.43 17.28 -12.10
C ILE A 107 -4.94 16.92 -10.70
N PRO A 108 -4.06 16.52 -9.75
CA PRO A 108 -4.43 16.06 -8.41
C PRO A 108 -5.39 17.02 -7.68
N CYS A 109 -6.68 16.78 -7.84
CA CYS A 109 -7.76 17.57 -7.25
C CYS A 109 -9.04 16.74 -7.15
N THR A 110 -9.97 17.20 -6.31
CA THR A 110 -11.27 16.54 -6.19
C THR A 110 -12.18 16.88 -7.36
N ILE A 111 -13.02 15.92 -7.75
CA ILE A 111 -14.04 16.15 -8.77
C ILE A 111 -15.22 16.87 -8.10
N PRO A 112 -15.62 18.07 -8.55
CA PRO A 112 -16.70 18.84 -7.93
C PRO A 112 -18.02 18.08 -7.89
N SER A 113 -18.85 18.38 -6.88
CA SER A 113 -20.22 17.86 -6.74
C SER A 113 -20.32 16.33 -6.61
N LYS A 114 -19.23 15.64 -6.24
CA LYS A 114 -19.23 14.22 -5.89
C LYS A 114 -19.38 14.00 -4.37
N PRO A 115 -19.94 12.86 -3.94
CA PRO A 115 -20.03 12.50 -2.53
C PRO A 115 -18.65 12.45 -1.85
N ASP A 116 -18.64 12.70 -0.54
CA ASP A 116 -17.47 12.54 0.33
C ASP A 116 -16.25 13.35 -0.11
N ILE A 117 -16.46 14.52 -0.73
CA ILE A 117 -15.38 15.36 -1.26
C ILE A 117 -14.31 15.68 -0.20
N LYS A 118 -14.72 15.89 1.06
CA LYS A 118 -13.83 16.16 2.18
C LYS A 118 -12.85 15.00 2.45
N LEU A 119 -13.27 13.75 2.24
CA LEU A 119 -12.39 12.59 2.42
C LEU A 119 -11.34 12.50 1.29
N HIS A 120 -11.73 12.86 0.08
CA HIS A 120 -10.80 12.94 -1.05
C HIS A 120 -9.79 14.08 -0.85
N GLU A 121 -10.24 15.25 -0.38
CA GLU A 121 -9.36 16.38 0.01
C GLU A 121 -8.39 15.98 1.13
N GLN A 122 -8.90 15.28 2.15
CA GLN A 122 -8.07 14.78 3.25
C GLN A 122 -6.99 13.81 2.75
N LEU A 123 -7.34 12.88 1.85
CA LEU A 123 -6.36 11.97 1.24
C LEU A 123 -5.30 12.74 0.45
N LEU A 124 -5.70 13.70 -0.38
CA LEU A 124 -4.77 14.53 -1.15
C LEU A 124 -3.82 15.33 -0.25
N ASN A 125 -4.32 15.88 0.85
CA ASN A 125 -3.51 16.59 1.84
C ASN A 125 -2.49 15.65 2.48
N ILE A 126 -2.90 14.44 2.90
CA ILE A 126 -1.99 13.45 3.49
C ILE A 126 -0.89 13.03 2.50
N ILE A 127 -1.26 12.79 1.23
CA ILE A 127 -0.31 12.46 0.16
C ILE A 127 0.74 13.57 0.03
N ASN A 128 0.29 14.83 -0.04
CA ASN A 128 1.17 15.98 -0.17
C ASN A 128 2.06 16.20 1.08
N GLU A 129 1.49 16.14 2.29
CA GLU A 129 2.22 16.29 3.56
C GLU A 129 3.36 15.28 3.72
N HIS A 130 3.18 14.06 3.21
CA HIS A 130 4.17 12.98 3.30
C HIS A 130 5.06 12.86 2.05
N SER A 131 5.00 13.84 1.14
CA SER A 131 5.76 13.83 -0.12
C SER A 131 5.57 12.53 -0.90
N LEU A 132 4.35 12.00 -0.90
CA LEU A 132 3.98 10.81 -1.66
C LEU A 132 3.43 11.23 -3.02
N GLU A 133 3.67 10.39 -4.01
CA GLU A 133 3.10 10.50 -5.35
C GLU A 133 2.34 9.23 -5.68
N GLN A 134 1.17 9.40 -6.29
CA GLN A 134 0.39 8.33 -6.85
C GLN A 134 0.98 7.96 -8.23
N ILE A 135 1.12 6.66 -8.51
CA ILE A 135 1.69 6.18 -9.79
C ILE A 135 0.76 5.36 -10.71
N VAL A 136 -0.47 5.04 -10.30
CA VAL A 136 -1.43 4.24 -11.08
C VAL A 136 -2.15 5.11 -12.10
N LYS A 137 -1.99 4.78 -13.39
CA LYS A 137 -2.38 5.65 -14.52
C LYS A 137 -3.72 5.31 -15.16
N LYS A 138 -4.38 4.22 -14.75
CA LYS A 138 -5.62 3.73 -15.35
C LYS A 138 -6.64 3.40 -14.25
N PRO A 139 -7.95 3.52 -14.55
CA PRO A 139 -9.00 3.03 -13.66
C PRO A 139 -8.77 1.58 -13.25
N THR A 140 -9.16 1.25 -12.02
CA THR A 140 -9.01 -0.09 -11.44
C THR A 140 -10.36 -0.73 -11.11
N ARG A 141 -11.45 0.05 -11.18
CA ARG A 141 -12.83 -0.44 -11.08
C ARG A 141 -13.78 0.45 -11.88
N GLY A 142 -14.29 -0.08 -13.00
CA GLY A 142 -15.10 0.71 -13.92
C GLY A 142 -14.31 1.90 -14.46
N ASP A 143 -14.82 3.11 -14.27
CA ASP A 143 -14.19 4.38 -14.67
C ASP A 143 -13.38 5.06 -13.55
N ARG A 144 -13.22 4.40 -12.38
CA ARG A 144 -12.57 4.96 -11.19
C ARG A 144 -11.25 4.27 -10.87
N THR A 145 -10.27 5.05 -10.43
CA THR A 145 -9.02 4.55 -9.83
C THR A 145 -9.19 4.51 -8.32
N LEU A 146 -9.47 3.32 -7.77
CA LEU A 146 -9.63 3.10 -6.33
C LEU A 146 -8.38 2.50 -5.69
N ASP A 147 -7.69 1.67 -6.47
CA ASP A 147 -6.47 0.98 -6.07
C ASP A 147 -5.28 1.87 -6.41
N LEU A 148 -4.60 2.35 -5.37
CA LEU A 148 -3.49 3.27 -5.51
C LEU A 148 -2.19 2.57 -5.15
N ILE A 149 -1.11 3.01 -5.78
CA ILE A 149 0.24 2.85 -5.27
C ILE A 149 0.79 4.25 -5.04
N LEU A 150 1.20 4.51 -3.81
CA LEU A 150 1.79 5.76 -3.34
C LEU A 150 3.26 5.53 -3.02
N THR A 151 4.15 6.41 -3.46
CA THR A 151 5.59 6.34 -3.13
C THR A 151 6.21 7.71 -2.95
N ASN A 152 7.20 7.83 -2.07
CA ASN A 152 7.98 9.05 -1.91
C ASN A 152 9.18 9.16 -2.88
N ILE A 153 9.40 8.14 -3.72
CA ILE A 153 10.48 8.13 -4.72
C ILE A 153 9.87 7.63 -6.04
N PRO A 154 9.13 8.44 -6.80
CA PRO A 154 8.54 8.02 -8.07
C PRO A 154 9.61 7.58 -9.10
N SER A 155 10.83 8.11 -9.00
CA SER A 155 11.93 7.83 -9.93
C SER A 155 12.46 6.38 -9.89
N ILE A 156 12.12 5.59 -8.87
CA ILE A 156 12.45 4.15 -8.87
C ILE A 156 11.43 3.31 -9.66
N VAL A 157 10.30 3.88 -10.08
CA VAL A 157 9.25 3.15 -10.79
C VAL A 157 9.55 3.13 -12.28
N ASN A 158 9.88 1.95 -12.81
CA ASN A 158 10.14 1.76 -14.23
C ASN A 158 8.85 1.63 -15.03
N LYS A 159 7.85 0.98 -14.43
CA LYS A 159 6.64 0.55 -15.14
C LYS A 159 5.48 0.43 -14.17
N VAL A 160 4.28 0.85 -14.61
CA VAL A 160 3.01 0.62 -13.92
C VAL A 160 1.97 0.18 -14.93
N GLU A 161 1.27 -0.92 -14.65
CA GLU A 161 0.21 -1.47 -15.48
C GLU A 161 -1.00 -1.84 -14.64
N THR A 162 -2.17 -1.65 -15.24
CA THR A 162 -3.42 -2.23 -14.75
C THR A 162 -3.70 -3.48 -15.58
N MET A 163 -3.93 -4.60 -14.91
CA MET A 163 -4.16 -5.91 -15.53
C MET A 163 -5.57 -6.42 -15.17
N PRO A 164 -6.16 -7.32 -15.99
CA PRO A 164 -7.48 -7.88 -15.70
C PRO A 164 -7.60 -8.50 -14.30
N PRO A 165 -8.82 -8.57 -13.73
CA PRO A 165 -9.04 -9.05 -12.37
C PRO A 165 -8.68 -10.54 -12.23
N ILE A 166 -8.35 -10.95 -11.01
CA ILE A 166 -8.15 -12.36 -10.69
C ILE A 166 -9.52 -13.03 -10.49
N GLY A 167 -9.86 -14.00 -11.34
CA GLY A 167 -11.10 -14.76 -11.21
C GLY A 167 -12.33 -13.86 -11.33
N ASN A 168 -13.14 -13.83 -10.27
CA ASN A 168 -14.38 -13.04 -10.21
C ASN A 168 -14.22 -11.75 -9.39
N ALA A 169 -13.00 -11.29 -9.12
CA ALA A 169 -12.78 -9.99 -8.50
C ALA A 169 -13.35 -8.87 -9.39
N ASP A 170 -13.91 -7.83 -8.79
CA ASP A 170 -14.46 -6.68 -9.49
C ASP A 170 -13.47 -5.51 -9.58
N HIS A 171 -12.26 -5.68 -9.05
CA HIS A 171 -11.13 -4.77 -9.18
C HIS A 171 -10.03 -5.38 -10.06
N ASP A 172 -9.49 -4.56 -10.95
CA ASP A 172 -8.31 -4.87 -11.74
C ASP A 172 -7.04 -4.89 -10.87
N ILE A 173 -6.06 -5.67 -11.28
CA ILE A 173 -4.76 -5.77 -10.59
C ILE A 173 -3.91 -4.57 -10.96
N VAL A 174 -3.26 -3.95 -9.98
CA VAL A 174 -2.18 -2.97 -10.23
C VAL A 174 -0.83 -3.65 -10.09
N TYR A 175 -0.03 -3.60 -11.16
CA TYR A 175 1.35 -4.07 -11.20
C TYR A 175 2.32 -2.89 -11.31
N ALA A 176 3.35 -2.88 -10.47
CA ALA A 176 4.44 -1.91 -10.54
C ALA A 176 5.81 -2.62 -10.53
N GLU A 177 6.70 -2.18 -11.42
CA GLU A 177 8.09 -2.61 -11.45
C GLU A 177 8.99 -1.49 -10.93
N CYS A 178 9.77 -1.78 -9.89
CA CYS A 178 10.62 -0.79 -9.23
C CYS A 178 12.11 -1.20 -9.23
N ALA A 179 12.99 -0.29 -9.60
CA ALA A 179 14.44 -0.43 -9.57
C ALA A 179 14.98 -0.28 -8.13
N LEU A 180 15.15 -1.39 -7.43
CA LEU A 180 15.53 -1.43 -6.01
C LEU A 180 16.73 -2.35 -5.73
N SER A 181 17.66 -1.88 -4.89
CA SER A 181 18.80 -2.68 -4.42
C SER A 181 18.52 -3.29 -3.03
N LEU A 182 17.97 -4.51 -3.02
CA LEU A 182 17.53 -5.19 -1.79
C LEU A 182 18.55 -6.22 -1.28
N LYS A 183 18.68 -6.35 0.05
CA LYS A 183 19.50 -7.40 0.67
C LYS A 183 18.77 -8.74 0.58
N ARG A 184 19.47 -9.75 0.06
CA ARG A 184 18.96 -11.11 -0.08
C ARG A 184 19.54 -12.04 0.98
N ASN A 185 18.76 -13.02 1.40
CA ASN A 185 19.23 -14.14 2.20
C ASN A 185 20.28 -14.92 1.42
N LYS A 186 21.45 -15.18 2.02
CA LYS A 186 22.43 -16.12 1.46
C LYS A 186 21.77 -17.50 1.47
N LYS A 187 21.62 -18.13 0.30
CA LYS A 187 21.25 -19.55 0.25
C LYS A 187 22.33 -20.34 0.98
N ILE A 188 21.95 -21.05 2.05
CA ILE A 188 22.82 -22.05 2.66
C ILE A 188 22.90 -23.21 1.67
N THR A 189 24.00 -23.29 0.91
CA THR A 189 24.31 -24.48 0.13
C THR A 189 24.67 -25.58 1.12
N ARG A 190 23.74 -26.49 1.42
CA ARG A 190 24.09 -27.72 2.13
C ARG A 190 25.06 -28.48 1.24
N LYS A 191 26.33 -28.61 1.66
CA LYS A 191 27.24 -29.59 1.05
C LYS A 191 26.66 -30.97 1.34
N THR A 192 26.22 -31.67 0.32
CA THR A 192 26.02 -33.12 0.39
C THR A 192 27.42 -33.74 0.50
N ASN A 193 27.69 -34.38 1.63
CA ASN A 193 28.81 -35.31 1.78
C ASN A 193 28.49 -36.61 1.06
#